data_AF-A0A1Z8Q5Q2-F1
#
_entry.id   AF-A0A1Z8Q5Q2-F1
#
_cell.length_a   1.000
_cell.length_b   1.000
_cell.length_c   1.000
_cell.angle_alpha   90.00
_cell.angle_beta   90.00
_cell.angle_gamma   90.00
#
_symmetry.space_group_name_H-M   'P 1'
#
loop_
_entity.id
_entity.type
_entity.pdbx_description
1 polymer ?
#
loop_
_entity_poly.entity_id
_entity_poly.type
_entity_poly.pdbx_seq_one_letter_code
_entity_poly.pdbx_strand_id
1 'polypeptide(L)'
;MTKKIFCEYYKRDLEQMERPPYPGSLGERVHLNISQEAWDLWLQHQTMLINENRLSMVDPSARAYLQNEMIKFLFEGTAEKPKEYIPPTE
;
A
#
# COMPACT_ATOMS: atom_id res chain seq x y z
N MET A 1 12.88 -5.58 16.63
CA MET A 1 13.23 -6.49 15.52
C MET A 1 12.24 -6.20 14.40
N THR A 2 12.69 -5.63 13.29
CA THR A 2 11.85 -5.37 12.12
C THR A 2 11.50 -6.71 11.49
N LYS A 3 10.20 -7.01 11.39
CA LYS A 3 9.72 -8.17 10.63
C LYS A 3 10.01 -7.93 9.15
N LYS A 4 10.44 -8.96 8.43
CA LYS A 4 10.57 -8.89 6.97
C LYS A 4 9.31 -9.44 6.34
N ILE A 5 8.80 -8.75 5.32
CA ILE A 5 7.68 -9.19 4.50
C ILE A 5 8.09 -9.21 3.04
N PHE A 6 7.43 -10.05 2.27
CA PHE A 6 7.56 -10.03 0.82
C PHE A 6 6.80 -8.83 0.28
N CYS A 7 7.51 -7.82 -0.22
CA CYS A 7 6.88 -6.64 -0.78
C CYS A 7 6.41 -6.92 -2.21
N GLU A 8 5.10 -6.88 -2.46
CA GLU A 8 4.53 -7.10 -3.80
C GLU A 8 4.95 -6.02 -4.81
N TYR A 9 5.21 -4.79 -4.34
CA TYR A 9 5.66 -3.69 -5.20
C TYR A 9 7.09 -3.92 -5.72
N TYR A 10 8.02 -4.29 -4.84
CA TYR A 10 9.42 -4.52 -5.21
C TYR A 10 9.75 -5.97 -5.56
N LYS A 11 8.82 -6.89 -5.34
CA LYS A 11 8.96 -8.35 -5.50
C LYS A 11 10.18 -8.93 -4.79
N ARG A 12 10.45 -8.45 -3.58
CA ARG A 12 11.57 -8.88 -2.73
C ARG A 12 11.24 -8.71 -1.26
N ASP A 13 11.97 -9.42 -0.41
CA ASP A 13 11.85 -9.29 1.04
C ASP A 13 12.39 -7.95 1.52
N LEU A 14 11.54 -7.18 2.17
CA LEU A 14 11.85 -5.87 2.72
C LEU A 14 11.31 -5.74 4.14
N GLU A 15 11.72 -4.68 4.82
CA GLU A 15 11.24 -4.39 6.16
C GLU A 15 9.76 -4.04 6.15
N GLN A 16 9.02 -4.72 7.01
CA GLN A 16 7.63 -4.44 7.29
C GLN A 16 7.52 -3.09 7.99
N MET A 17 6.44 -2.37 7.69
CA MET A 17 6.08 -1.17 8.44
C MET A 17 5.96 -1.47 9.93
N GLU A 18 6.35 -0.54 10.80
CA GLU A 18 6.19 -0.73 12.25
C GLU A 18 4.73 -0.75 12.70
N ARG A 19 3.84 -0.09 11.95
CA ARG A 19 2.41 0.00 12.25
C ARG A 19 1.58 0.10 10.97
N PRO A 20 0.35 -0.45 10.97
CA PRO A 20 -0.56 -0.27 9.85
C PRO A 20 -0.94 1.21 9.70
N PRO A 21 -0.93 1.76 8.47
CA PRO A 21 -1.21 3.18 8.24
C PRO A 21 -2.69 3.53 8.39
N TYR A 22 -3.57 2.54 8.23
CA TYR A 22 -5.01 2.71 8.35
C TYR A 22 -5.61 1.61 9.24
N PRO A 23 -6.67 1.94 10.01
CA PRO A 23 -7.47 0.92 10.67
C PRO A 23 -8.34 0.16 9.63
N GLY A 24 -8.56 -1.13 9.88
CA GLY A 24 -9.38 -2.00 9.05
C GLY A 24 -8.60 -2.86 8.05
N SER A 25 -9.32 -3.68 7.29
CA SER A 25 -8.74 -4.73 6.44
C SER A 25 -7.81 -4.20 5.34
N LEU A 26 -8.04 -2.97 4.86
CA LEU A 26 -7.18 -2.33 3.86
C LEU A 26 -5.79 -2.04 4.43
N GLY A 27 -5.72 -1.48 5.64
CA GLY A 27 -4.45 -1.13 6.28
C GLY A 27 -3.67 -2.37 6.68
N GLU A 28 -4.35 -3.44 7.10
CA GLU A 28 -3.74 -4.74 7.35
C GLU A 28 -3.19 -5.36 6.06
N ARG A 29 -3.95 -5.32 4.97
CA ARG A 29 -3.48 -5.80 3.66
C ARG A 29 -2.23 -5.06 3.19
N VAL A 30 -2.20 -3.73 3.30
CA VAL A 30 -1.02 -2.94 2.97
C VAL A 30 0.14 -3.33 3.88
N HIS A 31 -0.09 -3.39 5.19
CA HIS A 31 0.95 -3.72 6.17
C HIS A 31 1.56 -5.11 5.98
N LEU A 32 0.81 -6.09 5.46
CA LEU A 32 1.29 -7.45 5.21
C LEU A 32 2.01 -7.62 3.86
N ASN A 33 1.64 -6.84 2.84
CA ASN A 33 2.13 -7.03 1.46
C ASN A 33 3.06 -5.90 0.97
N ILE A 34 3.12 -4.77 1.68
CA ILE A 34 3.84 -3.56 1.26
C ILE A 34 4.83 -3.14 2.34
N SER A 35 6.09 -2.96 1.94
CA SER A 35 7.16 -2.52 2.82
C SER A 35 7.03 -1.03 3.17
N GLN A 36 7.77 -0.62 4.20
CA GLN A 36 7.85 0.79 4.56
C GLN A 36 8.34 1.67 3.39
N GLU A 37 9.36 1.22 2.65
CA GLU A 37 9.88 1.95 1.49
C GLU A 37 8.81 2.20 0.40
N ALA A 38 8.03 1.17 0.06
CA ALA A 38 6.97 1.29 -0.94
C ALA A 38 5.82 2.17 -0.45
N TRP A 39 5.55 2.15 0.86
CA TRP A 39 4.58 3.03 1.48
C TRP A 39 5.00 4.50 1.42
N ASP A 40 6.26 4.82 1.68
CA ASP A 40 6.78 6.18 1.59
C ASP A 40 6.68 6.74 0.15
N LEU A 41 6.93 5.90 -0.86
CA LEU A 41 6.68 6.27 -2.26
C LEU A 41 5.20 6.59 -2.52
N TRP A 42 4.29 5.78 -1.98
CA TRP A 42 2.87 6.06 -2.09
C TRP A 42 2.49 7.38 -1.42
N LEU A 43 3.05 7.73 -0.25
CA LEU A 43 2.77 9.01 0.42
C LEU A 43 3.19 10.23 -0.43
N GLN A 44 4.34 10.13 -1.10
CA GLN A 44 4.78 11.16 -2.04
C GLN A 44 3.82 11.26 -3.23
N HIS A 45 3.41 10.12 -3.80
CA HIS A 45 2.47 10.08 -4.92
C HIS A 45 1.08 10.61 -4.52
N GLN A 46 0.58 10.25 -3.35
CA GLN A 46 -0.67 10.78 -2.77
C GLN A 46 -0.62 12.30 -2.65
N THR A 47 0.49 12.85 -2.16
CA THR A 47 0.66 14.31 -2.04
C THR A 47 0.61 14.98 -3.41
N MET A 48 1.22 14.38 -4.43
CA MET A 48 1.13 14.86 -5.81
C MET A 48 -0.31 14.81 -6.34
N LEU A 49 -1.01 13.68 -6.17
CA LEU A 49 -2.41 13.53 -6.58
C LEU A 49 -3.33 14.55 -5.90
N ILE A 50 -3.12 14.83 -4.61
CA ILE A 50 -3.89 15.82 -3.86
C ILE A 50 -3.70 17.22 -4.43
N ASN A 51 -2.45 17.61 -4.72
CA ASN A 51 -2.16 18.93 -5.26
C ASN A 51 -2.66 19.09 -6.70
N GLU A 52 -2.41 18.11 -7.57
CA GLU A 52 -2.77 18.15 -9.00
C GLU A 52 -4.30 18.13 -9.20
N ASN A 53 -4.99 17.23 -8.52
CA ASN A 53 -6.45 17.10 -8.63
C ASN A 53 -7.20 18.02 -7.65
N ARG A 54 -6.48 18.86 -6.88
CA ARG A 54 -7.01 19.71 -5.79
C ARG A 54 -7.98 18.96 -4.88
N LEU A 55 -7.61 17.73 -4.51
CA LEU A 55 -8.45 16.85 -3.70
C LEU A 55 -8.51 17.35 -2.27
N SER A 56 -9.68 17.24 -1.66
CA SER A 56 -9.88 17.60 -0.28
C SER A 56 -10.06 16.35 0.57
N MET A 57 -9.25 16.17 1.61
CA MET A 57 -9.34 14.99 2.49
C MET A 57 -10.65 14.94 3.30
N VAL A 58 -11.40 16.03 3.33
CA VAL A 58 -12.75 16.07 3.93
C VAL A 58 -13.82 15.51 3.01
N ASP A 59 -13.57 15.44 1.70
CA ASP A 59 -14.53 14.90 0.75
C ASP A 59 -14.43 13.36 0.69
N PRO A 60 -15.52 12.62 0.93
CA PRO A 60 -15.51 11.17 0.90
C PRO A 60 -15.20 10.61 -0.49
N SER A 61 -15.58 11.31 -1.57
CA SER A 61 -15.28 10.91 -2.95
C SER A 61 -13.79 11.01 -3.24
N ALA A 62 -13.13 12.08 -2.79
CA ALA A 62 -11.68 12.24 -2.86
C ALA A 62 -10.95 11.12 -2.08
N ARG A 63 -11.44 10.75 -0.90
CA ARG A 63 -10.91 9.61 -0.13
C ARG A 63 -11.03 8.30 -0.89
N ALA A 64 -12.21 8.02 -1.45
CA ALA A 64 -12.43 6.82 -2.26
C ALA A 64 -11.53 6.79 -3.50
N TYR A 65 -11.31 7.94 -4.14
CA TYR A 65 -10.38 8.07 -5.26
C TYR A 65 -8.94 7.75 -4.84
N LEU A 66 -8.44 8.37 -3.77
CA LEU A 66 -7.10 8.11 -3.25
C LEU A 66 -6.90 6.65 -2.83
N GLN A 67 -7.92 6.02 -2.24
CA GLN A 67 -7.86 4.59 -1.90
C GLN A 67 -7.78 3.70 -3.14
N ASN A 68 -8.55 4.01 -4.19
CA ASN A 68 -8.45 3.27 -5.45
C ASN A 68 -7.06 3.45 -6.06
N GLU A 69 -6.58 4.68 -6.21
CA GLU A 69 -5.24 4.94 -6.77
C GLU A 69 -4.13 4.30 -5.92
N MET A 70 -4.30 4.22 -4.60
CA MET A 70 -3.38 3.49 -3.72
C MET A 70 -3.31 2.02 -4.09
N ILE A 71 -4.47 1.37 -4.21
CA ILE A 71 -4.54 -0.05 -4.56
C ILE A 71 -3.90 -0.26 -5.93
N LYS A 72 -4.18 0.62 -6.90
CA LYS A 72 -3.58 0.53 -8.23
C LYS A 72 -2.07 0.70 -8.20
N PHE A 73 -1.58 1.73 -7.51
CA PHE A 73 -0.15 2.05 -7.44
C PHE A 73 0.64 0.94 -6.75
N LEU A 74 0.12 0.41 -5.64
CA LEU A 74 0.83 -0.57 -4.81
C LEU A 74 0.68 -2.01 -5.29
N PHE A 75 -0.49 -2.39 -5.84
CA PHE A 75 -0.79 -3.78 -6.20
C PHE A 75 -0.97 -4.01 -7.71
N GLU A 76 -1.36 -3.00 -8.48
CA GLU A 76 -1.72 -3.16 -9.90
C GLU A 76 -0.60 -2.71 -10.85
N GLY A 77 0.25 -1.76 -10.42
CA GLY A 77 1.45 -1.31 -11.15
C GLY A 77 2.57 -2.36 -11.27
N THR A 78 2.47 -3.49 -10.57
CA THR A 78 3.47 -4.55 -10.51
C THR A 78 2.93 -5.93 -10.92
N ALA A 79 1.82 -5.94 -11.68
CA ALA A 79 1.14 -7.13 -12.19
C ALA A 79 2.00 -7.94 -13.20
N GLU A 80 3.02 -8.61 -12.68
CA GLU A 80 3.44 -9.93 -13.13
C GLU A 80 3.45 -10.81 -11.90
N LYS A 81 2.32 -11.48 -11.64
CA LYS A 81 2.20 -12.53 -10.62
C LYS A 81 3.13 -13.69 -10.96
N PRO A 82 3.81 -14.28 -9.97
CA PRO A 82 3.83 -15.72 -9.87
C PRO A 82 2.78 -16.18 -8.87
N LYS A 83 2.17 -17.32 -9.20
CA LYS A 83 1.18 -18.06 -8.42
C LYS A 83 1.81 -18.54 -7.09
N GLU A 84 0.97 -18.71 -6.07
CA GLU A 84 1.26 -19.21 -4.71
C GLU A 84 1.79 -18.19 -3.69
N TYR A 85 0.87 -17.49 -3.02
CA TYR A 85 1.09 -17.10 -1.62
C TYR A 85 -0.04 -17.68 -0.77
N ILE A 86 0.29 -18.70 0.01
CA ILE A 86 -0.59 -19.34 1.00
C ILE A 86 -0.17 -18.76 2.35
N PRO A 87 -0.98 -17.94 3.03
CA PRO A 87 -0.65 -17.48 4.37
C PRO A 87 -0.66 -18.69 5.33
N PRO A 88 0.33 -18.86 6.22
CA PRO A 88 0.26 -19.90 7.23
C PRO A 88 -0.85 -19.57 8.22
N THR A 89 -1.78 -20.51 8.35
CA THR A 89 -2.79 -20.53 9.42
C THR A 89 -2.09 -20.83 10.75
N GLU A 90 -2.20 -19.93 11.71
CA GLU A 90 -2.25 -20.25 13.13
C GLU A 90 -3.53 -19.67 13.74
#